data_AF-A0A9W7M7Z0-F1
#
_entry.id   AF-A0A9W7M7Z0-F1
#
_cell.length_a   1.000
_cell.length_b   1.000
_cell.length_c   1.000
_cell.angle_alpha   90.00
_cell.angle_beta   90.00
_cell.angle_gamma   90.00
#
_symmetry.space_group_name_H-M   'P 1'
#
loop_
_entity.id
_entity.type
_entity.pdbx_description
1 polymer ?
#
loop_
_entity_poly.entity_id
_entity_poly.type
_entity_poly.pdbx_seq_one_letter_code
_entity_poly.pdbx_strand_id
1 'polypeptide(L)'
;MADYHFVYKDVEGASTQWDDIQRKLGNLPPKPPAFKPPPFEPAPDPDSAPKDKSWIDQKTEEELEDLEDDLDDDRFLEEYRKKRLAEMREATKVSKYGSVMQISGSDFVREVSQAPQDVWVVVLLYKEGFPECGLLLRCLEELAVKYPATKFVKIISTECIPNYPDRNLPTLLVYNSGAVKANYVGLYSFGRRCTPEGVALVLCQSDPVLNDGQSVDGQSQKAVLEGVRRRFIEKVVTEHEDRDDGGSSSD
;
A
#
# COMPACT_ATOMS: atom_id res chain seq x y z
N MET A 1 2.95 -11.28 -96.04
CA MET A 1 2.27 -10.45 -95.04
C MET A 1 2.13 -11.29 -93.78
N ALA A 2 2.62 -10.82 -92.64
CA ALA A 2 2.49 -11.56 -91.38
C ALA A 2 1.07 -11.37 -90.85
N ASP A 3 0.35 -12.48 -90.64
CA ASP A 3 -0.98 -12.49 -90.05
C ASP A 3 -0.88 -12.24 -88.54
N TYR A 4 -1.34 -11.09 -88.07
CA TYR A 4 -1.39 -10.78 -86.65
C TYR A 4 -2.73 -11.25 -86.09
N HIS A 5 -2.72 -12.27 -85.24
CA HIS A 5 -3.90 -12.73 -84.51
C HIS A 5 -3.99 -12.00 -83.16
N PHE A 6 -5.05 -11.22 -82.96
CA PHE A 6 -5.30 -10.51 -81.70
C PHE A 6 -6.07 -11.39 -80.72
N VAL A 7 -5.50 -11.65 -79.55
CA VAL A 7 -6.17 -12.35 -78.45
C VAL A 7 -6.62 -11.32 -77.41
N TYR A 8 -7.93 -11.15 -77.23
CA TYR A 8 -8.50 -10.25 -76.24
C TYR A 8 -8.57 -10.93 -74.87
N LYS A 9 -7.92 -10.32 -73.87
CA LYS A 9 -7.97 -10.73 -72.46
C LYS A 9 -8.86 -9.77 -71.65
N ASP A 10 -9.35 -10.26 -70.51
CA ASP A 10 -10.09 -9.45 -69.53
C ASP A 10 -9.19 -8.40 -68.83
N VAL A 11 -9.82 -7.50 -68.05
CA VAL A 11 -9.15 -6.39 -67.36
C VAL A 11 -8.12 -6.89 -66.32
N GLU A 12 -8.32 -8.10 -65.82
CA GLU A 12 -7.43 -8.80 -64.89
C GLU A 12 -6.34 -9.62 -65.62
N GLY A 13 -6.36 -9.69 -66.95
CA GLY A 13 -5.41 -10.43 -67.79
C GLY A 13 -5.45 -11.96 -67.64
N ALA A 14 -6.47 -12.48 -66.96
CA ALA A 14 -6.58 -13.84 -66.45
C ALA A 14 -7.37 -14.79 -67.36
N SER A 15 -8.27 -14.30 -68.22
CA SER A 15 -8.97 -15.13 -69.22
C SER A 15 -9.15 -14.42 -70.56
N THR A 16 -9.32 -15.19 -71.64
CA THR A 16 -9.70 -14.64 -72.95
C THR A 16 -11.22 -14.57 -73.09
N GLN A 17 -11.71 -13.70 -73.98
CA GLN A 17 -13.15 -13.64 -74.28
C GLN A 17 -13.72 -15.00 -74.74
N TRP A 18 -12.91 -15.82 -75.41
CA TRP A 18 -13.30 -17.17 -75.82
C TRP A 18 -13.49 -18.10 -74.63
N ASP A 19 -12.62 -18.03 -73.62
CA ASP A 19 -12.73 -18.84 -72.41
C ASP A 19 -14.00 -18.51 -71.62
N ASP A 20 -14.38 -17.24 -71.58
CA ASP A 20 -15.59 -16.78 -70.87
C ASP A 20 -16.87 -17.23 -71.57
N ILE A 21 -16.88 -17.23 -72.91
CA ILE A 21 -18.00 -17.76 -73.71
C ILE A 21 -18.13 -19.27 -73.50
N GLN A 22 -17.02 -20.02 -73.48
CA GLN A 22 -17.04 -21.47 -73.24
C GLN A 22 -17.51 -21.83 -71.82
N ARG A 23 -17.15 -21.02 -70.81
CA ARG A 23 -17.71 -21.16 -69.45
C ARG A 23 -19.21 -20.90 -69.42
N LYS A 24 -19.68 -19.87 -70.14
CA LYS A 24 -21.12 -19.53 -70.23
C LYS A 24 -21.93 -20.61 -70.94
N LEU A 25 -21.33 -21.29 -71.92
CA LEU A 25 -21.92 -22.44 -72.61
C LEU A 25 -21.80 -23.77 -71.83
N GLY A 26 -21.13 -23.77 -70.67
CA GLY A 26 -20.99 -24.94 -69.79
C GLY A 26 -19.88 -25.91 -70.16
N ASN A 27 -19.01 -25.57 -71.13
CA ASN A 27 -17.91 -26.43 -71.59
C ASN A 27 -16.65 -26.31 -70.73
N LEU A 28 -16.47 -25.19 -70.02
CA LEU A 28 -15.34 -24.96 -69.10
C LEU A 28 -15.83 -24.77 -67.65
N PRO A 29 -15.02 -25.16 -66.65
CA PRO A 29 -15.35 -24.97 -65.24
C PRO A 29 -15.39 -23.48 -64.85
N PRO A 30 -16.22 -23.12 -63.84
CA PRO A 30 -16.36 -21.73 -63.38
C PRO A 30 -15.02 -21.16 -62.89
N LYS A 31 -14.79 -19.86 -63.15
CA LYS A 31 -13.55 -19.17 -62.78
C LYS A 31 -13.44 -19.09 -61.24
N PRO A 32 -12.24 -19.30 -60.65
CA PRO A 32 -12.07 -19.14 -59.21
C PRO A 32 -12.41 -17.69 -58.79
N PRO A 33 -12.97 -17.50 -57.59
CA PRO A 33 -13.32 -16.17 -57.10
C PRO A 33 -12.06 -15.30 -56.98
N ALA A 34 -12.15 -14.05 -57.40
CA ALA A 34 -11.05 -13.09 -57.29
C ALA A 34 -10.64 -12.93 -55.81
N PHE A 35 -9.34 -13.06 -55.53
CA PHE A 35 -8.80 -12.83 -54.20
C PHE A 35 -8.94 -11.33 -53.85
N LYS A 36 -9.75 -11.03 -52.84
CA LYS A 36 -9.87 -9.70 -52.26
C LYS A 36 -9.12 -9.71 -50.92
N PRO A 37 -8.01 -8.96 -50.75
CA PRO A 37 -7.41 -8.81 -49.44
C PRO A 37 -8.43 -8.17 -48.48
N PRO A 38 -8.38 -8.51 -47.18
CA PRO A 38 -9.24 -7.87 -46.19
C PRO A 38 -9.04 -6.34 -46.20
N PRO A 39 -10.08 -5.55 -45.89
CA PRO A 39 -9.94 -4.11 -45.66
C PRO A 39 -8.79 -3.84 -44.69
N PHE A 40 -7.93 -2.88 -45.01
CA PHE A 40 -6.81 -2.49 -44.17
C PHE A 40 -7.34 -1.94 -42.83
N GLU A 41 -7.03 -2.60 -41.72
CA GLU A 41 -7.26 -2.11 -40.36
C GLU A 41 -5.93 -1.56 -39.80
N PRO A 42 -5.86 -0.26 -39.44
CA PRO A 42 -4.67 0.28 -38.79
C PRO A 42 -4.48 -0.38 -37.41
N ALA A 43 -3.22 -0.63 -37.02
CA ALA A 43 -2.90 -1.16 -35.71
C ALA A 43 -3.40 -0.21 -34.60
N PRO A 44 -3.93 -0.73 -33.47
CA PRO A 44 -4.36 0.12 -32.36
C PRO A 44 -3.15 0.86 -31.80
N ASP A 45 -3.25 2.19 -31.77
CA ASP A 45 -2.26 3.08 -31.18
C ASP A 45 -2.32 2.93 -29.64
N PRO A 46 -1.23 2.59 -28.92
CA PRO A 46 -1.25 2.43 -27.47
C PRO A 46 -1.71 3.69 -26.72
N ASP A 47 -1.54 4.87 -27.31
CA ASP A 47 -1.97 6.15 -26.73
C ASP A 47 -3.47 6.44 -26.93
N SER A 48 -4.16 5.65 -27.76
CA SER A 48 -5.62 5.76 -27.97
C SER A 48 -6.42 4.86 -27.02
N ALA A 49 -5.77 4.20 -26.05
CA ALA A 49 -6.46 3.41 -25.05
C ALA A 49 -7.38 4.31 -24.18
N PRO A 50 -8.60 3.86 -23.85
CA PRO A 50 -9.50 4.61 -22.97
C PRO A 50 -8.82 4.89 -21.62
N LYS A 51 -8.68 6.16 -21.26
CA LYS A 51 -8.12 6.61 -19.97
C LYS A 51 -9.15 6.38 -18.84
N ASP A 52 -9.38 5.11 -18.49
CA ASP A 52 -10.34 4.69 -17.47
C ASP A 52 -9.77 4.76 -16.04
N LYS A 53 -10.61 4.56 -15.02
CA LYS A 53 -10.22 4.58 -13.59
C LYS A 53 -9.00 3.71 -13.26
N SER A 54 -8.94 2.51 -13.84
CA SER A 54 -7.83 1.57 -13.62
C SER A 54 -6.50 2.06 -14.21
N TRP A 55 -6.54 2.93 -15.20
CA TRP A 55 -5.36 3.58 -15.76
C TRP A 55 -4.84 4.66 -14.80
N ILE A 56 -5.74 5.45 -14.21
CA ILE A 56 -5.41 6.45 -13.17
C ILE A 56 -4.80 5.77 -11.93
N ASP A 57 -5.34 4.63 -11.51
CA ASP A 57 -4.85 3.91 -10.32
C ASP A 57 -3.42 3.37 -10.45
N GLN A 58 -2.90 3.22 -11.67
CA GLN A 58 -1.54 2.73 -11.93
C GLN A 58 -0.50 3.86 -11.99
N LYS A 59 -0.93 5.12 -12.01
CA LYS A 59 -0.06 6.28 -12.16
C LYS A 59 0.49 6.78 -10.82
N THR A 60 1.70 7.34 -10.86
CA THR A 60 2.37 7.97 -9.70
C THR A 60 1.90 9.43 -9.52
N GLU A 61 2.14 10.02 -8.35
CA GLU A 61 1.75 11.42 -8.06
C GLU A 61 2.31 12.41 -9.10
N GLU A 62 3.60 12.30 -9.45
CA GLU A 62 4.25 13.16 -10.45
C GLU A 62 3.66 12.98 -11.85
N GLU A 63 3.48 11.73 -12.29
CA GLU A 63 2.87 11.43 -13.59
C GLU A 63 1.42 11.90 -13.67
N LEU A 64 0.70 11.83 -12.54
CA LEU A 64 -0.61 12.44 -12.45
C LEU A 64 -0.44 13.93 -12.66
N GLU A 65 0.27 14.68 -11.81
CA GLU A 65 0.46 16.14 -11.93
C GLU A 65 0.72 16.60 -13.37
N ASP A 66 1.66 15.97 -14.09
CA ASP A 66 1.98 16.32 -15.49
C ASP A 66 0.82 16.16 -16.48
N LEU A 67 -0.12 15.25 -16.22
CA LEU A 67 -1.28 14.97 -17.08
C LEU A 67 -2.48 15.89 -16.79
N GLU A 68 -2.32 16.97 -16.02
CA GLU A 68 -3.42 17.88 -15.64
C GLU A 68 -4.14 18.43 -16.87
N ASP A 69 -3.39 18.89 -17.87
CA ASP A 69 -3.91 19.51 -19.08
C ASP A 69 -4.55 18.50 -20.07
N ASP A 70 -4.16 17.21 -20.00
CA ASP A 70 -4.54 16.15 -20.95
C ASP A 70 -5.85 15.42 -20.61
N LEU A 71 -6.46 15.74 -19.46
CA LEU A 71 -7.64 15.06 -18.91
C LEU A 71 -8.87 15.99 -18.76
N ASP A 72 -8.75 17.27 -19.14
CA ASP A 72 -9.81 18.29 -19.08
C ASP A 72 -11.06 17.97 -19.94
N ASP A 73 -10.98 16.95 -20.80
CA ASP A 73 -12.09 16.55 -21.69
C ASP A 73 -13.23 15.81 -20.97
N ASP A 74 -12.99 15.26 -19.75
CA ASP A 74 -14.03 14.59 -18.97
C ASP A 74 -14.02 15.01 -17.49
N ARG A 75 -15.02 15.82 -17.12
CA ARG A 75 -15.29 16.27 -15.75
C ARG A 75 -15.27 15.15 -14.72
N PHE A 76 -15.69 13.94 -15.09
CA PHE A 76 -15.71 12.79 -14.20
C PHE A 76 -14.30 12.26 -13.89
N LEU A 77 -13.40 12.26 -14.87
CA LEU A 77 -12.01 11.81 -14.72
C LEU A 77 -11.19 12.81 -13.90
N GLU A 78 -11.41 14.11 -14.09
CA GLU A 78 -10.81 15.16 -13.26
C GLU A 78 -11.15 15.00 -11.77
N GLU A 79 -12.44 14.85 -11.44
CA GLU A 79 -12.90 14.71 -10.05
C GLU A 79 -12.33 13.45 -9.40
N TYR A 80 -12.31 12.32 -10.13
CA TYR A 80 -11.74 11.07 -9.65
C TYR A 80 -10.24 11.20 -9.37
N ARG A 81 -9.50 11.83 -10.28
CA ARG A 81 -8.07 12.10 -10.09
C ARG A 81 -7.83 13.03 -8.90
N LYS A 82 -8.52 14.17 -8.82
CA LYS A 82 -8.39 15.11 -7.69
C LYS A 82 -8.63 14.40 -6.37
N LYS A 83 -9.62 13.50 -6.32
CA LYS A 83 -9.89 12.65 -5.18
C LYS A 83 -8.73 11.68 -4.87
N ARG A 84 -8.20 10.96 -5.86
CA ARG A 84 -7.07 10.03 -5.67
C ARG A 84 -5.79 10.75 -5.23
N LEU A 85 -5.50 11.92 -5.81
CA LEU A 85 -4.37 12.77 -5.43
C LEU A 85 -4.51 13.27 -3.99
N ALA A 86 -5.72 13.69 -3.60
CA ALA A 86 -6.01 14.07 -2.22
C ALA A 86 -5.82 12.89 -1.25
N GLU A 87 -6.31 11.70 -1.59
CA GLU A 87 -6.11 10.48 -0.81
C GLU A 87 -4.62 10.13 -0.68
N MET A 88 -3.84 10.22 -1.77
CA MET A 88 -2.39 9.94 -1.75
C MET A 88 -1.62 10.97 -0.93
N ARG A 89 -1.95 12.25 -1.04
CA ARG A 89 -1.39 13.34 -0.23
C ARG A 89 -1.75 13.18 1.25
N GLU A 90 -2.96 12.72 1.57
CA GLU A 90 -3.38 12.42 2.94
C GLU A 90 -2.61 11.23 3.51
N ALA A 91 -2.50 10.12 2.79
CA ALA A 91 -1.71 8.96 3.20
C ALA A 91 -0.23 9.30 3.45
N THR A 92 0.35 10.15 2.61
CA THR A 92 1.73 10.62 2.77
C THR A 92 1.90 11.53 3.99
N LYS A 93 0.89 12.37 4.30
CA LYS A 93 0.88 13.16 5.54
C LYS A 93 0.74 12.32 6.80
N VAL A 94 0.18 11.13 6.70
CA VAL A 94 0.04 10.20 7.82
C VAL A 94 1.39 9.52 8.10
N SER A 95 2.14 9.08 7.08
CA SER A 95 3.45 8.42 7.23
C SER A 95 4.62 9.37 7.55
N LYS A 96 4.48 10.24 8.56
CA LYS A 96 5.50 11.24 8.94
C LYS A 96 6.54 10.73 9.94
N TYR A 97 6.20 9.69 10.70
CA TYR A 97 7.05 9.13 11.73
C TYR A 97 7.68 7.81 11.25
N GLY A 98 8.50 7.18 12.08
CA GLY A 98 9.26 6.00 11.66
C GLY A 98 10.36 5.58 12.62
N SER A 99 10.62 6.37 13.67
CA SER A 99 11.62 6.09 14.69
C SER A 99 11.18 6.66 16.04
N VAL A 100 11.82 6.19 17.12
CA VAL A 100 11.58 6.71 18.47
C VAL A 100 12.46 7.94 18.70
N MET A 101 11.84 9.11 18.83
CA MET A 101 12.57 10.37 19.04
C MET A 101 12.78 10.66 20.52
N GLN A 102 14.00 11.06 20.89
CA GLN A 102 14.26 11.56 22.24
C GLN A 102 13.85 13.02 22.35
N ILE A 103 13.06 13.35 23.37
CA ILE A 103 12.62 14.72 23.65
C ILE A 103 13.09 15.16 25.03
N SER A 104 13.25 16.47 25.20
CA SER A 104 13.52 17.10 26.49
C SER A 104 12.24 17.48 27.22
N GLY A 105 12.32 17.78 28.51
CA GLY A 105 11.19 18.34 29.29
C GLY A 105 10.56 19.60 28.67
N SER A 106 11.37 20.49 28.07
CA SER A 106 10.87 21.71 27.39
C SER A 106 10.10 21.41 26.10
N ASP A 107 10.46 20.34 25.40
CA ASP A 107 9.81 19.95 24.15
C ASP A 107 8.50 19.17 24.39
N PHE A 108 8.30 18.63 25.60
CA PHE A 108 7.15 17.79 25.93
C PHE A 108 5.81 18.43 25.54
N VAL A 109 5.62 19.71 25.87
CA VAL A 109 4.36 20.41 25.58
C VAL A 109 4.15 20.52 24.07
N ARG A 110 5.17 20.92 23.31
CA ARG A 110 5.07 21.09 21.86
C ARG A 110 4.86 19.75 21.15
N GLU A 111 5.64 18.74 21.55
CA GLU A 111 5.72 17.47 20.84
C GLU A 111 4.60 16.49 21.22
N VAL A 112 4.07 16.58 22.45
CA VAL A 112 3.05 15.66 22.98
C VAL A 112 1.71 16.37 23.22
N SER A 113 1.71 17.47 23.98
CA SER A 113 0.46 18.14 24.38
C SER A 113 -0.19 18.94 23.25
N GLN A 114 0.62 19.53 22.36
CA GLN A 114 0.18 20.30 21.19
C GLN A 114 0.25 19.51 19.88
N ALA A 115 0.34 18.17 19.96
CA ALA A 115 0.29 17.34 18.78
C ALA A 115 -1.06 17.50 18.03
N PRO A 116 -1.07 17.38 16.69
CA PRO A 116 -2.31 17.40 15.92
C PRO A 116 -3.31 16.35 16.41
N GLN A 117 -4.61 16.63 16.31
CA GLN A 117 -5.67 15.72 16.79
C GLN A 117 -5.65 14.36 16.09
N ASP A 118 -5.20 14.35 14.83
CA ASP A 118 -5.10 13.14 14.00
C ASP A 118 -3.86 12.28 14.33
N VAL A 119 -2.97 12.75 15.21
CA VAL A 119 -1.72 12.06 15.54
C VAL A 119 -1.79 11.48 16.96
N TRP A 120 -1.55 10.18 17.05
CA TRP A 120 -1.32 9.48 18.31
C TRP A 120 0.13 9.65 18.75
N VAL A 121 0.34 9.99 20.01
CA VAL A 121 1.68 10.16 20.60
C VAL A 121 1.88 9.16 21.73
N VAL A 122 2.84 8.27 21.56
CA VAL A 122 3.25 7.28 22.55
C VAL A 122 4.55 7.74 23.19
N VAL A 123 4.51 8.01 24.49
CA VAL A 123 5.63 8.54 25.27
C VAL A 123 6.17 7.45 26.19
N LEU A 124 7.44 7.11 26.04
CA LEU A 124 8.18 6.27 26.97
C LEU A 124 8.91 7.13 28.00
N LEU A 125 8.49 7.06 29.27
CA LEU A 125 9.26 7.55 30.40
C LEU A 125 10.27 6.48 30.79
N TYR A 126 11.55 6.82 30.67
CA TYR A 126 12.64 5.90 30.98
C TYR A 126 13.69 6.53 31.90
N LYS A 127 14.60 5.69 32.39
CA LYS A 127 15.81 6.10 33.08
C LYS A 127 16.90 5.10 32.75
N GLU A 128 18.13 5.58 32.61
CA GLU A 128 19.28 4.74 32.35
C GLU A 128 19.57 3.82 33.54
N GLY A 129 20.15 2.65 33.27
CA GLY A 129 20.45 1.63 34.31
C GLY A 129 19.31 0.66 34.62
N PHE A 130 18.10 0.88 34.08
CA PHE A 130 16.97 -0.05 34.23
C PHE A 130 16.83 -0.96 33.00
N PRO A 131 17.01 -2.28 33.13
CA PRO A 131 16.97 -3.20 31.98
C PRO A 131 15.58 -3.27 31.34
N GLU A 132 14.53 -3.12 32.14
CA GLU A 132 13.13 -3.13 31.70
C GLU A 132 12.84 -1.99 30.70
N CYS A 133 13.43 -0.82 30.92
CA CYS A 133 13.35 0.31 29.98
C CYS A 133 13.97 -0.03 28.62
N GLY A 134 15.10 -0.74 28.62
CA GLY A 134 15.78 -1.14 27.39
C GLY A 134 14.96 -2.17 26.59
N LEU A 135 14.27 -3.09 27.27
CA LEU A 135 13.39 -4.06 26.62
C LEU A 135 12.20 -3.38 25.93
N LEU A 136 11.51 -2.47 26.64
CA LEU A 136 10.37 -1.76 26.06
C LEU A 136 10.82 -0.83 24.92
N LEU A 137 11.96 -0.16 25.06
CA LEU A 137 12.49 0.71 24.01
C LEU A 137 12.71 -0.06 22.70
N ARG A 138 13.35 -1.24 22.74
CA ARG A 138 13.54 -2.08 21.54
C ARG A 138 12.22 -2.44 20.87
N CYS A 139 11.20 -2.78 21.67
CA CYS A 139 9.87 -3.06 21.15
C CYS A 139 9.26 -1.84 20.45
N LEU A 140 9.39 -0.65 21.04
CA LEU A 140 8.86 0.58 20.44
C LEU A 140 9.63 0.99 19.19
N GLU A 141 10.94 0.74 19.12
CA GLU A 141 11.74 0.99 17.90
C GLU A 141 11.23 0.14 16.73
N GLU A 142 10.93 -1.15 16.95
CA GLU A 142 10.32 -2.00 15.91
C GLU A 142 8.91 -1.54 15.53
N LEU A 143 8.11 -1.09 16.49
CA LEU A 143 6.76 -0.59 16.23
C LEU A 143 6.77 0.76 15.51
N ALA A 144 7.72 1.64 15.81
CA ALA A 144 7.84 2.93 15.15
C ALA A 144 8.07 2.80 13.65
N VAL A 145 8.87 1.81 13.23
CA VAL A 145 9.09 1.50 11.81
C VAL A 145 7.82 0.96 11.15
N LYS A 146 7.05 0.12 11.86
CA LYS A 146 5.83 -0.51 11.32
C LYS A 146 4.65 0.47 11.23
N TYR A 147 4.56 1.42 12.15
CA TYR A 147 3.42 2.33 12.30
C TYR A 147 3.84 3.79 12.15
N PRO A 148 4.22 4.24 10.93
CA PRO A 148 4.72 5.60 10.70
C PRO A 148 3.66 6.70 10.90
N ALA A 149 2.38 6.32 11.02
CA ALA A 149 1.28 7.20 11.44
C ALA A 149 1.40 7.68 12.89
N THR A 150 2.08 6.90 13.73
CA THR A 150 2.11 7.07 15.17
C THR A 150 3.43 7.67 15.60
N LYS A 151 3.37 8.70 16.43
CA LYS A 151 4.57 9.34 16.94
C LYS A 151 5.05 8.63 18.19
N PHE A 152 6.23 8.02 18.12
CA PHE A 152 6.88 7.43 19.28
C PHE A 152 7.97 8.37 19.80
N VAL A 153 7.93 8.67 21.10
CA VAL A 153 8.91 9.52 21.76
C VAL A 153 9.40 8.88 23.07
N LYS A 154 10.62 9.21 23.47
CA LYS A 154 11.20 8.85 24.76
C LYS A 154 11.69 10.08 25.51
N ILE A 155 11.49 10.09 26.82
CA ILE A 155 11.91 11.18 27.70
C ILE A 155 12.45 10.62 29.01
N ILE A 156 13.45 11.28 29.58
CA ILE A 156 13.94 10.93 30.91
C ILE A 156 12.81 11.19 31.92
N SER A 157 12.48 10.19 32.72
CA SER A 157 11.37 10.22 33.67
C SER A 157 11.37 11.46 34.58
N THR A 158 12.53 11.86 35.08
CA THR A 158 12.72 13.04 35.93
C THR A 158 12.59 14.37 35.19
N GLU A 159 12.81 14.40 33.87
CA GLU A 159 12.56 15.59 33.05
C GLU A 159 11.08 15.77 32.72
N CYS A 160 10.34 14.66 32.56
CA CYS A 160 8.91 14.70 32.33
C CYS A 160 8.13 15.01 33.61
N ILE A 161 8.46 14.32 34.71
CA ILE A 161 7.79 14.45 36.00
C ILE A 161 8.86 14.53 37.11
N PRO A 162 8.97 15.67 37.81
CA PRO A 162 9.91 15.80 38.92
C PRO A 162 9.66 14.73 40.00
N ASN A 163 10.74 14.09 40.46
CA ASN A 163 10.70 13.03 41.47
C ASN A 163 9.81 11.82 41.10
N TYR A 164 9.72 11.48 39.80
CA TYR A 164 9.03 10.26 39.39
C TYR A 164 9.66 9.01 40.03
N PRO A 165 8.88 8.11 40.65
CA PRO A 165 9.43 6.98 41.39
C PRO A 165 9.99 5.92 40.44
N ASP A 166 11.25 5.55 40.65
CA ASP A 166 11.97 4.57 39.80
C ASP A 166 11.26 3.20 39.69
N ARG A 167 10.54 2.76 40.74
CA ARG A 167 9.77 1.51 40.73
C ARG A 167 8.63 1.47 39.70
N ASN A 168 8.24 2.62 39.17
CA ASN A 168 7.19 2.71 38.15
C ASN A 168 7.78 2.61 36.73
N LEU A 169 9.10 2.63 36.58
CA LEU A 169 9.74 2.57 35.28
C LEU A 169 9.81 1.12 34.75
N PRO A 170 9.68 0.94 33.43
CA PRO A 170 9.32 1.94 32.42
C PRO A 170 7.85 2.33 32.50
N THR A 171 7.49 3.56 32.12
CA THR A 171 6.08 3.97 32.01
C THR A 171 5.77 4.41 30.58
N LEU A 172 4.68 3.89 30.02
CA LEU A 172 4.20 4.24 28.69
C LEU A 172 2.92 5.07 28.81
N LEU A 173 2.96 6.30 28.28
CA LEU A 173 1.80 7.18 28.22
C LEU A 173 1.33 7.29 26.78
N VAL A 174 0.03 7.17 26.57
CA VAL A 174 -0.59 7.36 25.25
C VAL A 174 -1.39 8.64 25.28
N TYR A 175 -1.07 9.55 24.38
CA TYR A 175 -1.75 10.83 24.18
C TYR A 175 -2.44 10.88 22.83
N ASN A 176 -3.61 11.51 22.81
CA ASN A 176 -4.28 11.95 21.58
C ASN A 176 -5.09 13.20 21.89
N SER A 177 -5.08 14.18 20.99
CA SER A 177 -5.83 15.43 21.11
C SER A 177 -5.57 16.17 22.43
N GLY A 178 -4.32 16.17 22.89
CA GLY A 178 -3.89 16.83 24.13
C GLY A 178 -4.30 16.15 25.44
N ALA A 179 -4.98 15.00 25.38
CA ALA A 179 -5.41 14.25 26.57
C ALA A 179 -4.68 12.90 26.68
N VAL A 180 -4.42 12.47 27.92
CA VAL A 180 -3.94 11.11 28.21
C VAL A 180 -5.08 10.13 27.98
N LYS A 181 -4.86 9.17 27.09
CA LYS A 181 -5.80 8.09 26.75
C LYS A 181 -5.51 6.81 27.52
N ALA A 182 -4.23 6.48 27.67
CA ALA A 182 -3.80 5.32 28.43
C ALA A 182 -2.49 5.60 29.18
N ASN A 183 -2.31 4.88 30.30
CA ASN A 183 -1.13 4.94 31.14
C ASN A 183 -0.78 3.51 31.59
N TYR A 184 0.36 3.02 31.15
CA TYR A 184 0.88 1.71 31.48
C TYR A 184 2.16 1.87 32.29
N VAL A 185 2.07 1.55 33.58
CA VAL A 185 3.21 1.59 34.51
C VAL A 185 3.87 0.21 34.51
N GLY A 186 5.20 0.14 34.42
CA GLY A 186 5.97 -1.11 34.39
C GLY A 186 5.69 -1.99 33.16
N LEU A 187 6.24 -3.22 33.19
CA LEU A 187 6.13 -4.17 32.08
C LEU A 187 4.96 -5.17 32.21
N TYR A 188 4.29 -5.24 33.36
CA TYR A 188 3.27 -6.27 33.62
C TYR A 188 2.11 -6.23 32.63
N SER A 189 1.81 -5.05 32.07
CA SER A 189 0.74 -4.87 31.09
C SER A 189 1.06 -5.51 29.74
N PHE A 190 2.35 -5.68 29.39
CA PHE A 190 2.82 -6.14 28.08
C PHE A 190 3.17 -7.64 28.02
N GLY A 191 2.76 -8.39 29.05
CA GLY A 191 3.01 -9.83 29.16
C GLY A 191 4.40 -10.20 29.69
N ARG A 192 4.57 -11.48 30.05
CA ARG A 192 5.75 -11.99 30.79
C ARG A 192 7.10 -11.75 30.10
N ARG A 193 7.13 -11.66 28.76
CA ARG A 193 8.35 -11.48 27.97
C ARG A 193 8.49 -10.12 27.29
N CYS A 194 7.51 -9.21 27.43
CA CYS A 194 7.48 -7.91 26.76
C CYS A 194 7.94 -7.99 25.29
N THR A 195 7.09 -8.56 24.44
CA THR A 195 7.34 -8.69 22.99
C THR A 195 6.74 -7.52 22.21
N PRO A 196 7.28 -7.12 21.05
CA PRO A 196 6.71 -6.07 20.20
C PRO A 196 5.23 -6.31 19.87
N GLU A 197 4.84 -7.56 19.61
CA GLU A 197 3.46 -7.95 19.31
C GLU A 197 2.55 -7.80 20.54
N GLY A 198 3.06 -8.12 21.73
CA GLY A 198 2.37 -7.93 23.00
C GLY A 198 2.14 -6.44 23.31
N VAL A 199 3.16 -5.61 23.08
CA VAL A 199 3.05 -4.15 23.20
C VAL A 199 2.02 -3.61 22.21
N ALA A 200 2.08 -4.04 20.95
CA ALA A 200 1.11 -3.65 19.95
C ALA A 200 -0.33 -4.05 20.32
N LEU A 201 -0.50 -5.26 20.82
CA LEU A 201 -1.81 -5.78 21.22
C LEU A 201 -2.43 -4.95 22.34
N VAL A 202 -1.63 -4.52 23.32
CA VAL A 202 -2.08 -3.62 24.40
C VAL A 202 -2.44 -2.23 23.85
N LEU A 203 -1.59 -1.66 22.99
CA LEU A 203 -1.85 -0.35 22.40
C LEU A 203 -3.13 -0.33 21.55
N CYS A 204 -3.41 -1.39 20.80
CA CYS A 204 -4.63 -1.52 20.00
C CYS A 204 -5.91 -1.79 20.82
N GLN A 205 -5.81 -2.25 22.07
CA GLN A 205 -6.99 -2.50 22.90
C GLN A 205 -7.63 -1.22 23.42
N SER A 206 -6.80 -0.22 23.73
CA SER A 206 -7.26 1.02 24.35
C SER A 206 -7.84 2.01 23.34
N ASP A 207 -7.34 2.04 22.10
CA ASP A 207 -7.72 2.98 21.04
C ASP A 207 -6.96 2.61 19.74
N PRO A 208 -7.28 3.18 18.55
CA PRO A 208 -6.51 2.95 17.31
C PRO A 208 -5.16 3.67 17.33
N VAL A 209 -4.37 3.42 18.38
CA VAL A 209 -3.05 4.02 18.60
C VAL A 209 -2.11 3.65 17.46
N LEU A 210 -2.23 2.43 16.93
CA LEU A 210 -1.42 1.91 15.84
C LEU A 210 -2.24 1.92 14.54
N ASN A 211 -1.96 2.89 13.67
CA ASN A 211 -2.57 2.98 12.35
C ASN A 211 -1.51 2.72 11.27
N ASP A 212 -1.85 1.91 10.27
CA ASP A 212 -0.96 1.55 9.15
C ASP A 212 -0.98 2.62 8.03
N GLY A 213 -1.76 3.70 8.20
CA GLY A 213 -1.86 4.81 7.25
C GLY A 213 -2.58 4.49 5.94
N GLN A 214 -3.01 3.24 5.74
CA GLN A 214 -3.59 2.74 4.49
C GLN A 214 -5.13 2.75 4.43
N SER A 215 -5.87 3.12 5.48
CA SER A 215 -7.32 2.87 5.46
C SER A 215 -8.17 3.81 6.32
N VAL A 216 -9.20 4.37 5.67
CA VAL A 216 -10.02 5.51 6.11
C VAL A 216 -11.25 5.08 6.93
N ASP A 217 -11.53 3.78 7.12
CA ASP A 217 -12.78 3.31 7.75
C ASP A 217 -12.57 2.39 8.96
N GLY A 218 -13.56 2.36 9.88
CA GLY A 218 -13.58 1.57 11.13
C GLY A 218 -13.41 0.05 10.98
N GLN A 219 -13.44 -0.49 9.75
CA GLN A 219 -13.01 -1.85 9.45
C GLN A 219 -11.50 -2.07 9.67
N SER A 220 -10.70 -1.00 9.57
CA SER A 220 -9.25 -1.01 9.71
C SER A 220 -8.80 -1.39 11.12
N GLN A 221 -9.51 -0.95 12.16
CA GLN A 221 -9.19 -1.30 13.56
C GLN A 221 -9.23 -2.81 13.80
N LYS A 222 -10.27 -3.47 13.26
CA LYS A 222 -10.42 -4.92 13.37
C LYS A 222 -9.35 -5.64 12.56
N ALA A 223 -8.98 -5.13 11.40
CA ALA A 223 -7.92 -5.69 10.56
C ALA A 223 -6.54 -5.59 11.21
N VAL A 224 -6.18 -4.43 11.77
CA VAL A 224 -4.91 -4.23 12.52
C VAL A 224 -4.89 -5.15 13.74
N LEU A 225 -5.98 -5.18 14.53
CA LEU A 225 -6.07 -6.04 15.71
C LEU A 225 -6.02 -7.53 15.35
N GLU A 226 -6.68 -7.97 14.28
CA GLU A 226 -6.59 -9.33 13.76
C GLU A 226 -5.18 -9.65 13.26
N GLY A 227 -4.52 -8.74 12.55
CA GLY A 227 -3.16 -8.90 12.09
C GLY A 227 -2.17 -9.05 13.25
N VAL A 228 -2.32 -8.22 14.29
CA VAL A 228 -1.52 -8.32 15.53
C VAL A 228 -1.82 -9.63 16.25
N ARG A 229 -3.09 -10.02 16.40
CA ARG A 229 -3.49 -11.30 17.02
C ARG A 229 -2.95 -12.50 16.25
N ARG A 230 -3.03 -12.49 14.92
CA ARG A 230 -2.52 -13.56 14.05
C ARG A 230 -1.01 -13.73 14.23
N ARG A 231 -0.24 -12.63 14.15
CA ARG A 231 1.20 -12.65 14.38
C ARG A 231 1.57 -13.12 15.79
N PHE A 232 0.80 -12.71 16.79
CA PHE A 232 1.00 -13.15 18.17
C PHE A 232 0.78 -14.66 18.30
N ILE A 233 -0.31 -15.20 17.73
CA ILE A 233 -0.60 -16.64 17.74
C ILE A 233 0.47 -17.42 16.98
N GLU A 234 0.84 -16.98 15.77
CA GLU A 234 1.89 -17.60 14.96
C GLU A 234 3.21 -17.71 15.74
N LYS A 235 3.63 -16.63 16.40
CA LYS A 235 4.87 -16.60 17.20
C LYS A 235 4.81 -17.51 18.43
N VAL A 236 3.65 -17.59 19.09
CA VAL A 236 3.43 -18.51 20.22
C VAL A 236 3.45 -19.97 19.76
N VAL A 237 2.89 -20.27 18.58
CA VAL A 237 2.90 -21.62 18.00
C VAL A 237 4.32 -22.02 17.62
N THR A 238 5.07 -21.17 16.92
CA THR A 238 6.47 -21.46 16.56
C THR A 238 7.35 -21.69 17.80
N GLU A 239 7.19 -20.87 18.85
CA GLU A 239 7.94 -21.07 20.10
C GLU A 239 7.56 -22.37 20.86
N HIS A 240 6.40 -22.96 20.56
CA HIS A 240 5.98 -24.24 21.13
C HIS A 240 6.54 -25.41 20.29
N GLU A 241 6.48 -25.30 18.96
CA GLU A 241 7.05 -26.28 18.03
C GLU A 241 8.57 -26.45 18.25
N ASP A 242 9.31 -25.36 18.46
CA ASP A 242 10.75 -25.39 18.76
C ASP A 242 11.11 -26.05 20.10
N ARG A 243 10.14 -26.20 21.02
CA ARG A 243 10.36 -26.84 22.33
C ARG A 243 10.11 -28.34 22.31
N ASP A 244 9.25 -28.81 21.41
CA ASP A 244 8.94 -30.23 21.29
C ASP A 244 10.01 -31.01 20.50
N ASP A 245 10.79 -30.35 19.65
CA ASP A 245 11.91 -30.98 18.90
C ASP A 245 13.25 -31.05 19.67
N GLY A 246 13.36 -30.41 20.84
CA GLY A 246 14.58 -30.43 21.68
C GLY A 246 14.67 -31.62 22.64
N GLY A 247 13.68 -32.49 22.67
CA GLY A 247 13.47 -33.50 23.72
C GLY A 247 13.60 -34.95 23.27
N SER A 248 14.59 -35.30 22.44
CA SER A 248 14.93 -36.72 22.24
C SER A 248 16.39 -36.92 21.82
N SER A 249 17.30 -36.85 22.79
CA SER A 249 18.54 -37.63 22.71
C SER A 249 18.89 -38.14 24.10
N SER A 250 18.43 -39.36 24.37
CA SER A 250 18.87 -40.20 25.47
C SER A 250 18.82 -41.62 24.95
N ASP A 251 19.96 -42.08 24.41
CA ASP A 251 20.59 -43.36 24.74
C ASP A 251 22.00 -43.42 24.13
#